data_AF-A0A6N0HXL6-F1
#
_entry.id   AF-A0A6N0HXL6-F1
#
_cell.length_a   1.000
_cell.length_b   1.000
_cell.length_c   1.000
_cell.angle_alpha   90.00
_cell.angle_beta   90.00
_cell.angle_gamma   90.00
#
_symmetry.space_group_name_H-M   'P 1'
#
loop_
_entity.id
_entity.type
_entity.pdbx_description
1 polymer ?
#
loop_
_entity_poly.entity_id
_entity_poly.type
_entity_poly.pdbx_seq_one_letter_code
_entity_poly.pdbx_strand_id
1 'polypeptide(L)'
;MSLDLSVARDKENDVSVVLVVGEAARRKSMGVYGAAFNTTPFYLRCHLNQRIKLRFFRCCNCCAIYQGCCSVIAFDGWGTRLHKDRAHPSIYKILNQAGVISTLVSKNHGVTLHEQLIDVIVKDNANAVGGASIYDVDLLAHMSDALAESDSGSDFITLRLLGSHQRYKDRYPSDHDCFSPDTPEANYLSSIRYTDADRHG
;
A
#
# COMPACT_ATOMS: atom_id res chain seq x y z
N MET A 1 -3.99 -11.89 29.27
CA MET A 1 -3.27 -13.01 28.64
C MET A 1 -2.02 -12.41 28.00
N SER A 2 -0.87 -12.59 28.64
CA SER A 2 0.44 -12.11 28.16
C SER A 2 0.91 -13.08 27.08
N LEU A 3 0.93 -12.67 25.82
CA LEU A 3 1.61 -13.42 24.77
C LEU A 3 3.10 -13.17 24.94
N ASP A 4 3.79 -14.15 25.52
CA ASP A 4 5.25 -14.14 25.64
C ASP A 4 5.86 -14.51 24.29
N LEU A 5 6.08 -13.50 23.45
CA LEU A 5 6.76 -13.60 22.15
C LEU A 5 8.26 -13.34 22.37
N SER A 6 8.95 -14.29 23.00
CA SER A 6 10.41 -14.33 22.97
C SER A 6 10.87 -14.84 21.59
N VAL A 7 10.72 -13.99 20.58
CA VAL A 7 11.28 -14.23 19.25
C VAL A 7 12.79 -13.99 19.35
N ALA A 8 13.56 -15.09 19.39
CA ALA A 8 14.99 -15.02 19.17
C ALA A 8 15.24 -14.38 17.79
N ARG A 9 15.96 -13.27 17.76
CA ARG A 9 16.36 -12.61 16.51
C ARG A 9 17.25 -13.57 15.71
N ASP A 10 16.76 -14.04 14.57
CA ASP A 10 17.55 -14.77 13.61
C ASP A 10 18.42 -13.77 12.83
N LYS A 11 19.62 -13.49 13.36
CA LYS A 11 20.58 -12.52 12.78
C LYS A 11 21.16 -12.96 11.43
N GLU A 12 20.87 -14.18 10.97
CA GLU A 12 21.48 -14.75 9.76
C GLU A 12 20.63 -14.48 8.49
N ASN A 13 19.40 -13.98 8.64
CA ASN A 13 18.52 -13.60 7.53
C ASN A 13 17.85 -12.25 7.81
N ASP A 14 18.55 -11.18 7.48
CA ASP A 14 17.98 -9.85 7.42
C ASP A 14 16.88 -9.80 6.35
N VAL A 15 15.62 -9.57 6.75
CA VAL A 15 14.46 -9.58 5.85
C VAL A 15 13.73 -8.24 5.93
N SER A 16 13.71 -7.52 4.81
CA SER A 16 12.87 -6.33 4.62
C SER A 16 11.56 -6.71 3.93
N VAL A 17 10.44 -6.35 4.53
CA VAL A 17 9.09 -6.55 3.99
C VAL A 17 8.50 -5.19 3.63
N VAL A 18 8.07 -5.04 2.37
CA VAL A 18 7.33 -3.87 1.92
C VAL A 18 5.86 -4.24 1.70
N LEU A 19 4.97 -3.66 2.49
CA LEU A 19 3.52 -3.74 2.31
C LEU A 19 3.04 -2.54 1.50
N VAL A 20 2.67 -2.77 0.23
CA VAL A 20 2.05 -1.72 -0.60
C VAL A 20 0.54 -1.74 -0.43
N VAL A 21 -0.02 -0.66 0.10
CA VAL A 21 -1.46 -0.46 0.25
C VAL A 21 -1.95 0.47 -0.86
N GLY A 22 -2.57 -0.12 -1.88
CA GLY A 22 -3.19 0.61 -2.99
C GLY A 22 -4.54 1.23 -2.60
N GLU A 23 -5.04 2.12 -3.44
CA GLU A 23 -6.32 2.83 -3.26
C GLU A 23 -7.15 2.78 -4.55
N ALA A 24 -8.44 2.42 -4.43
CA ALA A 24 -9.46 2.43 -5.48
C ALA A 24 -9.18 1.68 -6.82
N ALA A 25 -8.10 0.89 -6.91
CA ALA A 25 -7.83 0.02 -8.05
C ALA A 25 -8.79 -1.19 -8.06
N ARG A 26 -9.54 -1.35 -9.16
CA ARG A 26 -10.55 -2.41 -9.31
C ARG A 26 -9.96 -3.58 -10.09
N ARG A 27 -10.15 -4.80 -9.56
CA ARG A 27 -9.79 -6.07 -10.21
C ARG A 27 -10.22 -6.14 -11.68
N LYS A 28 -11.46 -5.75 -11.99
CA LYS A 28 -12.03 -5.79 -13.36
C LYS A 28 -11.33 -4.85 -14.35
N SER A 29 -10.50 -3.94 -13.86
CA SER A 29 -9.79 -2.94 -14.66
C SER A 29 -8.29 -3.18 -14.69
N MET A 30 -7.81 -4.30 -14.13
CA MET A 30 -6.40 -4.69 -14.12
C MET A 30 -6.16 -5.81 -15.14
N GLY A 31 -5.29 -5.54 -16.13
CA GLY A 31 -4.89 -6.51 -17.16
C GLY A 31 -4.41 -7.87 -16.63
N VAL A 32 -3.67 -7.91 -15.52
CA VAL A 32 -3.22 -9.16 -14.87
C VAL A 32 -4.37 -10.07 -14.41
N TYR A 33 -5.59 -9.54 -14.26
CA TYR A 33 -6.81 -10.31 -13.96
C TYR A 33 -7.65 -10.64 -15.21
N GLY A 34 -7.14 -10.35 -16.41
CA GLY A 34 -7.85 -10.57 -17.68
C GLY A 34 -8.79 -9.43 -18.09
N ALA A 35 -8.56 -8.20 -17.61
CA ALA A 35 -9.32 -7.04 -18.06
C ALA A 35 -9.09 -6.77 -19.56
N ALA A 36 -10.08 -6.18 -20.24
CA ALA A 36 -10.01 -5.88 -21.67
C ALA A 36 -8.88 -4.90 -22.04
N PHE A 37 -8.54 -3.99 -21.13
CA PHE A 37 -7.50 -3.00 -21.33
C PHE A 37 -6.19 -3.45 -20.67
N ASN A 38 -5.08 -3.25 -21.38
CA ASN A 38 -3.75 -3.58 -20.88
C ASN A 38 -3.25 -2.53 -19.88
N THR A 39 -3.82 -2.50 -18.68
CA THR A 39 -3.48 -1.53 -17.62
C THR A 39 -2.33 -1.95 -16.73
N THR A 40 -1.90 -3.22 -16.77
CA THR A 40 -0.87 -3.75 -15.85
C THR A 40 0.18 -4.65 -16.55
N PRO A 41 0.79 -4.22 -17.67
CA PRO A 41 1.76 -5.04 -18.37
C PRO A 41 3.04 -5.31 -17.59
N PHE A 42 3.49 -4.40 -16.71
CA PHE A 42 4.74 -4.54 -15.99
C PHE A 42 4.65 -5.68 -14.99
N TYR A 43 3.59 -5.72 -14.18
CA TYR A 43 3.35 -6.84 -13.27
C TYR A 43 3.29 -8.16 -14.02
N LEU A 44 2.59 -8.21 -15.15
CA LEU A 44 2.51 -9.41 -15.97
C LEU A 44 3.89 -9.82 -16.50
N ARG A 45 4.66 -8.88 -17.04
CA ARG A 45 6.00 -9.13 -17.57
C ARG A 45 6.97 -9.61 -16.48
N CYS A 46 6.96 -8.96 -15.32
CA CYS A 46 7.76 -9.36 -14.17
C CYS A 46 7.38 -10.75 -13.66
N HIS A 47 6.09 -11.10 -13.72
CA HIS A 47 5.62 -12.43 -13.38
C HIS A 47 6.10 -13.49 -14.38
N LEU A 48 5.93 -13.23 -15.68
CA LEU A 48 6.37 -14.14 -16.75
C LEU A 48 7.88 -14.37 -16.75
N ASN A 49 8.66 -13.32 -16.45
CA ASN A 49 10.12 -13.40 -16.33
C ASN A 49 10.59 -13.91 -14.96
N GLN A 50 9.69 -14.41 -14.12
CA GLN A 50 9.98 -14.96 -12.79
C GLN A 50 10.68 -13.99 -11.82
N ARG A 51 10.64 -12.67 -12.11
CA ARG A 51 11.17 -11.62 -11.23
C ARG A 51 10.28 -11.44 -9.99
N ILE A 52 8.97 -11.64 -10.16
CA ILE A 52 7.98 -11.61 -9.07
C ILE A 52 7.05 -12.81 -9.14
N LYS A 53 6.61 -13.30 -7.98
CA LYS A 53 5.54 -14.31 -7.88
C LYS A 53 4.23 -13.59 -7.55
N LEU A 54 3.32 -13.50 -8.53
CA LEU A 54 2.00 -12.93 -8.30
C LEU A 54 1.05 -13.97 -7.70
N ARG A 55 0.29 -13.57 -6.69
CA ARG A 55 -0.86 -14.33 -6.17
C ARG A 55 -2.11 -13.48 -6.35
N PHE A 56 -3.14 -14.09 -6.94
CA PHE A 56 -4.38 -13.41 -7.26
C PHE A 56 -5.43 -13.65 -6.19
N PHE A 57 -5.98 -12.56 -5.65
CA PHE A 57 -7.06 -12.62 -4.68
C PHE A 57 -8.42 -12.55 -5.40
N ARG A 58 -9.35 -13.42 -5.02
CA ARG A 58 -10.69 -13.49 -5.63
C ARG A 58 -11.75 -12.66 -4.88
N CYS A 59 -11.61 -12.52 -3.57
CA CYS A 59 -12.57 -11.85 -2.70
C CYS A 59 -11.84 -11.02 -1.65
N CYS A 60 -11.77 -9.70 -1.87
CA CYS A 60 -11.47 -8.74 -0.81
C CYS A 60 -12.67 -7.81 -0.73
N ASN A 61 -13.32 -7.76 0.44
CA ASN A 61 -14.55 -7.00 0.64
C ASN A 61 -14.30 -5.51 0.34
N CYS A 62 -15.05 -4.95 -0.60
CA CYS A 62 -15.14 -3.51 -0.83
C CYS A 62 -16.28 -2.98 0.04
N CYS A 63 -16.02 -2.72 1.31
CA CYS A 63 -16.95 -1.96 2.14
C CYS A 63 -16.56 -0.48 2.08
N ALA A 64 -17.59 0.37 1.89
CA ALA A 64 -17.54 1.81 1.74
C ALA A 64 -16.36 2.49 2.43
N ILE A 65 -15.58 3.27 1.66
CA ILE A 65 -14.58 4.33 1.92
C ILE A 65 -13.65 4.22 3.16
N TYR A 66 -14.05 3.57 4.27
CA TYR A 66 -13.36 3.52 5.56
C TYR A 66 -12.74 2.16 5.91
N GLN A 67 -13.13 1.06 5.24
CA GLN A 67 -12.99 -0.28 5.83
C GLN A 67 -11.91 -1.18 5.19
N GLY A 68 -11.57 -0.95 3.93
CA GLY A 68 -10.61 -1.80 3.19
C GLY A 68 -9.18 -1.70 3.73
N CYS A 69 -8.62 -0.49 3.80
CA CYS A 69 -7.23 -0.28 4.21
C CYS A 69 -7.01 -0.56 5.70
N CYS A 70 -8.04 -0.32 6.52
CA CYS A 70 -7.93 -0.38 7.97
C CYS A 70 -8.07 -1.81 8.52
N SER A 71 -8.85 -2.68 7.87
CA SER A 71 -8.97 -4.09 8.31
C SER A 71 -7.69 -4.90 8.09
N VAL A 72 -6.97 -4.66 6.98
CA VAL A 72 -5.69 -5.33 6.69
C VAL A 72 -4.61 -4.96 7.72
N ILE A 73 -4.62 -3.71 8.17
CA ILE A 73 -3.60 -3.17 9.07
C ILE A 73 -3.94 -3.42 10.55
N ALA A 74 -5.22 -3.33 10.92
CA ALA A 74 -5.65 -3.46 12.30
C ALA A 74 -5.84 -4.91 12.77
N PHE A 75 -5.72 -5.91 11.87
CA PHE A 75 -6.12 -7.31 12.14
C PHE A 75 -7.53 -7.44 12.76
N ASP A 76 -8.41 -6.47 12.52
CA ASP A 76 -9.79 -6.50 12.98
C ASP A 76 -10.60 -7.36 12.00
N GLY A 77 -11.16 -8.44 12.52
CA GLY A 77 -11.97 -9.37 11.76
C GLY A 77 -13.27 -8.71 11.30
N TRP A 78 -13.58 -8.85 10.01
CA TRP A 78 -14.94 -8.86 9.45
C TRP A 78 -15.92 -7.75 9.89
N GLY A 79 -16.15 -6.79 8.98
CA GLY A 79 -17.49 -6.29 8.68
C GLY A 79 -18.11 -5.26 9.63
N THR A 80 -18.39 -4.06 9.11
CA THR A 80 -19.33 -3.03 9.63
C THR A 80 -19.15 -2.50 11.07
N ARG A 81 -18.23 -3.04 11.88
CA ARG A 81 -18.11 -2.72 13.33
C ARG A 81 -16.76 -2.18 13.78
N LEU A 82 -16.03 -1.49 12.89
CA LEU A 82 -14.74 -0.82 13.15
C LEU A 82 -14.71 0.13 14.38
N HIS A 83 -15.85 0.41 15.00
CA HIS A 83 -15.97 1.38 16.09
C HIS A 83 -16.14 0.78 17.48
N LYS A 84 -16.36 -0.53 17.66
CA LYS A 84 -16.65 -1.07 19.00
C LYS A 84 -15.56 -1.91 19.64
N ASP A 85 -14.76 -2.63 18.88
CA ASP A 85 -13.71 -3.46 19.46
C ASP A 85 -12.32 -3.08 18.93
N ARG A 86 -11.76 -2.00 19.51
CA ARG A 86 -10.31 -1.74 19.55
C ARG A 86 -9.56 -2.80 20.40
N ALA A 87 -10.09 -4.01 20.48
CA ALA A 87 -9.62 -5.07 21.36
C ALA A 87 -8.36 -5.74 20.83
N HIS A 88 -8.06 -5.58 19.52
CA HIS A 88 -6.95 -6.24 18.86
C HIS A 88 -5.80 -5.26 18.54
N PRO A 89 -4.54 -5.65 18.77
CA PRO A 89 -3.39 -4.85 18.40
C PRO A 89 -3.25 -4.79 16.87
N SER A 90 -2.83 -3.63 16.35
CA SER A 90 -2.45 -3.48 14.95
C SER A 90 -1.20 -4.30 14.62
N ILE A 91 -0.96 -4.56 13.32
CA ILE A 91 0.27 -5.22 12.87
C ILE A 91 1.53 -4.49 13.36
N TYR A 92 1.50 -3.16 13.37
CA TYR A 92 2.61 -2.34 13.85
C TYR A 92 2.89 -2.55 15.33
N LYS A 93 1.84 -2.61 16.16
CA LYS A 93 1.99 -2.88 17.58
C LYS A 93 2.59 -4.27 17.83
N ILE A 94 2.20 -5.28 17.06
CA ILE A 94 2.78 -6.64 17.15
C ILE A 94 4.25 -6.63 16.72
N LEU A 95 4.58 -5.98 15.60
CA LEU A 95 5.94 -5.91 15.07
C LEU A 95 6.88 -5.13 16.01
N ASN A 96 6.42 -4.00 16.55
CA ASN A 96 7.17 -3.21 17.52
C ASN A 96 7.44 -4.00 18.81
N GLN A 97 6.47 -4.80 19.28
CA GLN A 97 6.68 -5.71 20.41
C GLN A 97 7.68 -6.83 20.10
N ALA A 98 7.76 -7.28 18.85
CA ALA A 98 8.76 -8.24 18.40
C ALA A 98 10.14 -7.60 18.13
N GLY A 99 10.27 -6.28 18.31
CA GLY A 99 11.52 -5.54 18.10
C GLY A 99 11.90 -5.35 16.62
N VAL A 100 10.92 -5.40 15.72
CA VAL A 100 11.05 -5.05 14.29
C VAL A 100 10.76 -3.56 14.13
N ILE A 101 11.59 -2.85 13.36
CA ILE A 101 11.34 -1.44 13.04
C ILE A 101 10.29 -1.39 11.93
N SER A 102 9.17 -0.71 12.22
CA SER A 102 8.17 -0.41 11.21
C SER A 102 8.23 1.05 10.77
N THR A 103 8.04 1.30 9.48
CA THR A 103 7.96 2.65 8.91
C THR A 103 6.74 2.77 8.00
N LEU A 104 5.90 3.79 8.20
CA LEU A 104 4.83 4.15 7.26
C LEU A 104 5.31 5.27 6.33
N VAL A 105 5.32 4.99 5.02
CA VAL A 105 5.54 5.96 3.96
C VAL A 105 4.19 6.30 3.33
N SER A 106 3.76 7.55 3.47
CA SER A 106 2.47 7.98 2.92
C SER A 106 2.44 9.46 2.58
N LYS A 107 1.55 9.85 1.67
CA LYS A 107 1.30 11.26 1.38
C LYS A 107 0.36 11.88 2.42
N ASN A 108 0.76 13.03 2.98
CA ASN A 108 -0.10 13.84 3.84
C ASN A 108 -1.28 14.36 3.00
N HIS A 109 -2.46 13.84 3.25
CA HIS A 109 -3.71 14.48 2.85
C HIS A 109 -4.25 15.19 4.09
N GLY A 110 -4.80 16.38 3.92
CA GLY A 110 -5.33 17.17 5.03
C GLY A 110 -6.59 16.56 5.63
N VAL A 111 -6.79 16.77 6.94
CA VAL A 111 -7.76 16.11 7.82
C VAL A 111 -9.10 15.75 7.16
N THR A 112 -9.21 14.51 6.68
CA THR A 112 -10.49 13.84 6.34
C THR A 112 -10.79 12.73 7.34
N LEU A 113 -12.06 12.30 7.47
CA LEU A 113 -12.44 11.17 8.35
C LEU A 113 -11.68 9.86 8.02
N HIS A 114 -11.21 9.70 6.78
CA HIS A 114 -10.32 8.60 6.36
C HIS A 114 -8.99 8.60 7.10
N GLU A 115 -8.48 9.78 7.43
CA GLU A 115 -7.19 9.97 8.08
C GLU A 115 -7.26 9.72 9.58
N GLN A 116 -8.40 9.91 10.24
CA GLN A 116 -8.51 9.66 11.69
C GLN A 116 -8.21 8.21 12.10
N LEU A 117 -8.47 7.24 11.22
CA LEU A 117 -8.13 5.83 11.46
C LEU A 117 -6.68 5.53 11.05
N ILE A 118 -6.13 6.27 10.09
CA ILE A 118 -4.70 6.29 9.78
C ILE A 118 -3.93 6.87 10.96
N ASP A 119 -4.45 7.90 11.63
CA ASP A 119 -3.80 8.51 12.80
C ASP A 119 -3.64 7.51 13.93
N VAL A 120 -4.57 6.56 14.09
CA VAL A 120 -4.43 5.45 15.05
C VAL A 120 -3.32 4.51 14.62
N ILE A 121 -3.23 4.21 13.33
CA ILE A 121 -2.16 3.39 12.75
C ILE A 121 -0.79 4.07 12.86
N VAL A 122 -0.72 5.37 12.58
CA VAL A 122 0.47 6.23 12.71
C VAL A 122 0.91 6.29 14.16
N LYS A 123 -0.02 6.41 15.11
CA LYS A 123 0.27 6.39 16.55
C LYS A 123 0.90 5.08 17.02
N ASP A 124 0.52 3.97 16.40
CA ASP A 124 1.08 2.65 16.70
C ASP A 124 2.39 2.39 15.95
N ASN A 125 2.76 3.25 14.99
CA ASN A 125 3.96 3.10 14.18
C ASN A 125 5.17 3.79 14.85
N ALA A 126 6.34 3.17 14.74
CA ALA A 126 7.58 3.76 15.25
C ALA A 126 7.99 5.00 14.44
N ASN A 127 7.81 4.97 13.10
CA ASN A 127 8.21 6.03 12.19
C ASN A 127 7.13 6.32 11.13
N ALA A 128 6.88 7.59 10.84
CA ALA A 128 6.00 8.01 9.75
C ALA A 128 6.68 9.12 8.93
N VAL A 129 6.84 8.90 7.63
CA VAL A 129 7.48 9.83 6.69
C VAL A 129 6.56 10.13 5.51
N GLY A 130 6.54 11.40 5.09
CA GLY A 130 5.64 11.87 4.05
C GLY A 130 5.87 13.33 3.69
N GLY A 131 5.56 13.68 2.44
CA GLY A 131 5.74 15.04 1.91
C GLY A 131 4.61 15.47 0.96
N ALA A 132 4.68 16.72 0.48
CA ALA A 132 3.78 17.30 -0.52
C ALA A 132 4.07 16.79 -1.94
N SER A 133 4.29 15.47 -2.07
CA SER A 133 4.54 14.80 -3.35
C SER A 133 3.35 14.96 -4.29
N ILE A 134 3.59 15.13 -5.58
CA ILE A 134 2.52 15.24 -6.58
C ILE A 134 2.03 13.83 -6.95
N TYR A 135 2.95 12.88 -7.12
CA TYR A 135 2.68 11.52 -7.61
C TYR A 135 3.25 10.44 -6.70
N ASP A 136 2.59 9.28 -6.64
CA ASP A 136 3.00 8.14 -5.80
C ASP A 136 4.46 7.69 -6.03
N VAL A 137 5.03 7.96 -7.20
CA VAL A 137 6.44 7.65 -7.52
C VAL A 137 7.43 8.39 -6.60
N ASP A 138 7.08 9.59 -6.11
CA ASP A 138 7.98 10.36 -5.25
C ASP A 138 8.11 9.71 -3.86
N LEU A 139 7.16 8.87 -3.47
CA LEU A 139 7.23 8.10 -2.22
C LEU A 139 8.34 7.04 -2.24
N LEU A 140 8.82 6.64 -3.42
CA LEU A 140 9.91 5.67 -3.55
C LEU A 140 11.22 6.18 -2.95
N ALA A 141 11.48 7.49 -3.00
CA ALA A 141 12.65 8.08 -2.36
C ALA A 141 12.58 7.91 -0.83
N HIS A 142 11.45 8.27 -0.22
CA HIS A 142 11.22 8.09 1.22
C HIS A 142 11.30 6.62 1.66
N MET A 143 10.84 5.69 0.80
CA MET A 143 10.98 4.26 1.05
C MET A 143 12.46 3.82 0.99
N SER A 144 13.21 4.31 0.00
CA SER A 144 14.65 4.01 -0.13
C SER A 144 15.45 4.55 1.05
N ASP A 145 15.14 5.76 1.51
CA ASP A 145 15.77 6.37 2.67
C ASP A 145 15.45 5.54 3.93
N ALA A 146 14.19 5.16 4.13
CA ALA A 146 13.78 4.32 5.26
C ALA A 146 14.43 2.92 5.26
N LEU A 147 14.73 2.35 4.09
CA LEU A 147 15.51 1.11 3.98
C LEU A 147 16.99 1.31 4.29
N ALA A 148 17.56 2.46 3.90
CA ALA A 148 18.98 2.76 4.11
C ALA A 148 19.31 3.15 5.55
N GLU A 149 18.36 3.76 6.26
CA GLU A 149 18.51 4.19 7.67
C GLU A 149 18.34 3.05 8.68
N SER A 150 17.92 1.86 8.25
CA SER A 150 17.73 0.75 9.17
C SER A 150 19.04 0.04 9.49
N ASP A 151 19.54 0.28 10.70
CA ASP A 151 20.62 -0.48 11.31
C ASP A 151 20.16 -1.85 11.85
N SER A 152 18.86 -2.18 11.75
CA SER A 152 18.23 -3.24 12.54
C SER A 152 18.16 -4.62 11.88
N GLY A 153 18.60 -4.72 10.62
CA GLY A 153 18.62 -5.96 9.85
C GLY A 153 17.23 -6.46 9.41
N SER A 154 16.11 -5.99 9.98
CA SER A 154 14.77 -6.40 9.52
C SER A 154 13.79 -5.24 9.60
N ASP A 155 13.23 -4.89 8.45
CA ASP A 155 12.33 -3.74 8.29
C ASP A 155 10.94 -4.16 7.86
N PHE A 156 9.95 -3.45 8.39
CA PHE A 156 8.60 -3.49 7.87
C PHE A 156 8.18 -2.11 7.37
N ILE A 157 8.19 -1.93 6.06
CA ILE A 157 7.79 -0.66 5.45
C ILE A 157 6.41 -0.79 4.84
N THR A 158 5.50 0.08 5.24
CA THR A 158 4.20 0.19 4.57
C THR A 158 4.21 1.41 3.66
N LEU A 159 3.98 1.18 2.37
CA LEU A 159 3.84 2.23 1.37
C LEU A 159 2.35 2.41 1.04
N ARG A 160 1.78 3.54 1.44
CA ARG A 160 0.38 3.87 1.17
C ARG A 160 0.28 4.75 -0.07
N LEU A 161 -0.32 4.22 -1.11
CA LEU A 161 -0.54 4.91 -2.37
C LEU A 161 -1.82 5.74 -2.35
N LEU A 162 -1.83 6.81 -3.13
CA LEU A 162 -3.05 7.51 -3.51
C LEU A 162 -3.78 6.78 -4.65
N GLY A 163 -3.04 6.03 -5.46
CA GLY A 163 -3.54 5.07 -6.44
C GLY A 163 -4.56 5.68 -7.39
N SER A 164 -5.66 4.97 -7.61
CA SER A 164 -6.74 5.39 -8.51
C SER A 164 -7.86 6.11 -7.76
N HIS A 165 -7.56 6.90 -6.72
CA HIS A 165 -8.55 7.70 -6.01
C HIS A 165 -9.14 8.80 -6.92
N GLN A 166 -10.33 9.33 -6.59
CA GLN A 166 -11.09 10.29 -7.42
C GLN A 166 -10.25 11.46 -7.96
N ARG A 167 -10.69 12.07 -9.07
CA ARG A 167 -9.89 12.98 -9.92
C ARG A 167 -8.68 12.26 -10.52
N TYR A 168 -8.96 11.26 -11.36
CA TYR A 168 -7.95 10.34 -11.87
C TYR A 168 -6.83 11.04 -12.65
N LYS A 169 -7.13 12.14 -13.35
CA LYS A 169 -6.16 12.93 -14.11
C LYS A 169 -5.09 13.60 -13.22
N ASP A 170 -5.36 13.74 -11.92
CA ASP A 170 -4.38 14.23 -10.94
C ASP A 170 -3.41 13.12 -10.47
N ARG A 171 -3.60 11.87 -10.90
CA ARG A 171 -2.83 10.69 -10.41
C ARG A 171 -1.63 10.36 -11.28
N TYR A 172 -1.52 10.96 -12.45
CA TYR A 172 -0.45 10.71 -13.39
C TYR A 172 -0.13 11.99 -14.18
N PRO A 173 1.13 12.20 -14.56
CA PRO A 173 1.53 13.29 -15.44
C PRO A 173 1.00 13.09 -16.86
N SER A 174 0.91 14.18 -17.63
CA SER A 174 0.27 14.19 -18.96
C SER A 174 0.94 13.26 -19.98
N ASP A 175 2.23 12.94 -19.82
CA ASP A 175 2.97 11.99 -20.65
C ASP A 175 2.62 10.51 -20.35
N HIS A 176 1.85 10.23 -19.29
CA HIS A 176 1.35 8.91 -18.94
C HIS A 176 -0.16 8.75 -19.18
N ASP A 177 -0.75 9.64 -19.98
CA ASP A 177 -2.13 9.50 -20.44
C ASP A 177 -2.24 8.46 -21.56
N CYS A 178 -2.49 7.20 -21.19
CA CYS A 178 -2.31 6.04 -22.06
C CYS A 178 -3.58 5.63 -22.84
N PHE A 179 -4.73 6.21 -22.51
CA PHE A 179 -6.03 5.77 -23.05
C PHE A 179 -6.81 6.96 -23.61
N SER A 180 -7.52 6.74 -24.71
CA SER A 180 -8.30 7.75 -25.41
C SER A 180 -9.67 7.20 -25.82
N PRO A 181 -10.70 8.05 -26.00
CA PRO A 181 -10.71 9.51 -25.81
C PRO A 181 -10.70 9.95 -24.33
N ASP A 182 -10.45 11.24 -24.05
CA ASP A 182 -10.46 11.81 -22.69
C ASP A 182 -11.84 11.65 -22.05
N THR A 183 -11.96 10.63 -21.21
CA THR A 183 -13.17 10.22 -20.51
C THR A 183 -12.80 9.84 -19.08
N PRO A 184 -13.74 9.91 -18.12
CA PRO A 184 -13.48 9.44 -16.75
C PRO A 184 -12.95 8.01 -16.70
N GLU A 185 -13.45 7.13 -17.57
CA GLU A 185 -13.01 5.74 -17.71
C GLU A 185 -11.58 5.64 -18.25
N ALA A 186 -11.23 6.37 -19.31
CA ALA A 186 -9.86 6.40 -19.83
C ALA A 186 -8.89 6.93 -18.78
N ASN A 187 -9.25 8.02 -18.10
CA ASN A 187 -8.43 8.60 -17.04
C ASN A 187 -8.24 7.63 -15.87
N TYR A 188 -9.28 6.87 -15.52
CA TYR A 188 -9.19 5.81 -14.53
C TYR A 188 -8.19 4.71 -14.94
N LEU A 189 -8.27 4.23 -16.19
CA LEU A 189 -7.36 3.21 -16.71
C LEU A 189 -5.91 3.73 -16.76
N SER A 190 -5.70 4.99 -17.17
CA SER A 190 -4.39 5.66 -17.15
C SER A 190 -3.81 5.71 -15.73
N SER A 191 -4.63 5.97 -14.70
CA SER A 191 -4.15 5.95 -13.31
C SER A 191 -3.68 4.58 -12.83
N ILE A 192 -4.35 3.49 -13.23
CA ILE A 192 -3.90 2.12 -12.94
C ILE A 192 -2.58 1.85 -13.67
N ARG A 193 -2.51 2.26 -14.94
CA ARG A 193 -1.32 2.10 -15.78
C ARG A 193 -0.10 2.84 -15.23
N TYR A 194 -0.30 4.00 -14.62
CA TYR A 194 0.75 4.75 -13.97
C TYR A 194 1.29 4.06 -12.71
N THR A 195 0.41 3.40 -11.94
CA THR A 195 0.80 2.62 -10.75
C THR A 195 1.63 1.38 -11.13
N ASP A 196 1.33 0.78 -12.28
CA ASP A 196 2.08 -0.36 -12.83
C ASP A 196 3.35 0.06 -13.59
N ALA A 197 3.57 1.36 -13.86
CA ALA A 197 4.61 1.79 -14.77
C ALA A 197 6.02 1.30 -14.37
N ASP A 198 6.77 0.84 -15.37
CA ASP A 198 8.17 0.49 -15.19
C ASP A 198 8.99 1.74 -14.89
N ARG A 199 9.78 1.70 -13.83
CA ARG A 199 10.66 2.80 -13.40
C ARG A 199 12.14 2.42 -13.52
N HIS A 200 12.44 1.24 -14.05
CA HIS A 200 13.80 0.78 -14.33
C HIS A 200 13.95 0.59 -15.84
N GLY A 201 14.56 1.58 -16.49
CA GLY A 201 15.09 1.41 -17.85
C GLY A 201 16.30 0.50 -17.87
#